data_AF-A0AAD6VLI3-F1
#
_entry.id   AF-A0AAD6VLI3-F1
#
_cell.length_a   1.000
_cell.length_b   1.000
_cell.length_c   1.000
_cell.angle_alpha   90.00
_cell.angle_beta   90.00
_cell.angle_gamma   90.00
#
_symmetry.space_group_name_H-M   'P 1'
#
loop_
_entity.id
_entity.type
_entity.pdbx_description
1 polymer ?
#
loop_
_entity_poly.entity_id
_entity_poly.type
_entity_poly.pdbx_seq_one_letter_code
_entity_poly.pdbx_strand_id
1 'polypeptide(L)'
;QKKCTSLVFTVPQLTFIYYQLITNPISMPHIRDFSHSKLTRSTTEYAALWHRMFDNARLYNRTESTIYEDADYLQGVLDQKLQELSVVHNVPPP
;
A
#
# COMPACT_ATOMS: atom_id res chain seq x y z
N GLN A 1 2.11 -15.72 -4.04
CA GLN A 1 2.30 -15.59 -2.58
C GLN A 1 3.68 -15.08 -2.14
N LYS A 2 4.73 -15.11 -2.98
CA LYS A 2 6.09 -14.63 -2.63
C LYS A 2 6.40 -13.15 -2.95
N LYS A 3 5.55 -12.45 -3.72
CA LYS A 3 5.77 -11.03 -4.10
C LYS A 3 5.39 -10.03 -2.99
N CYS A 4 4.33 -10.31 -2.22
CA CYS A 4 3.88 -9.40 -1.16
C CYS A 4 4.79 -9.36 0.07
N THR A 5 5.69 -10.34 0.26
CA THR A 5 6.57 -10.40 1.42
C THR A 5 7.71 -9.39 1.40
N SER A 6 8.05 -8.79 0.24
CA SER A 6 9.10 -7.74 0.21
C SER A 6 8.58 -6.37 0.65
N LEU A 7 7.27 -6.15 0.65
CA LEU A 7 6.62 -4.98 1.26
C LEU A 7 6.26 -5.21 2.73
N VAL A 8 6.37 -6.45 3.20
CA VAL A 8 6.35 -6.72 4.63
C VAL A 8 7.76 -6.40 5.09
N PHE A 9 7.90 -5.19 5.64
CA PHE A 9 8.86 -4.84 6.67
C PHE A 9 9.10 -6.04 7.61
N THR A 10 9.99 -6.97 7.25
CA THR A 10 10.63 -7.82 8.24
C THR A 10 11.57 -6.89 8.99
N VAL A 11 11.33 -6.85 10.29
CA VAL A 11 11.73 -5.83 11.26
C VAL A 11 13.09 -6.16 11.91
N PRO A 12 14.24 -6.11 11.20
CA PRO A 12 15.49 -5.91 11.96
C PRO A 12 16.22 -4.60 11.69
N GLN A 13 15.88 -3.81 10.68
CA GLN A 13 16.70 -2.62 10.31
C GLN A 13 15.89 -1.35 10.04
N LEU A 14 14.78 -1.13 10.77
CA LEU A 14 14.16 0.20 10.82
C LEU A 14 15.08 1.13 11.62
N THR A 15 15.99 1.78 10.92
CA THR A 15 16.89 2.78 11.49
C THR A 15 16.12 4.08 11.74
N PHE A 16 16.63 4.93 12.64
CA PHE A 16 16.13 6.28 12.91
C PHE A 16 15.78 7.08 11.63
N ILE A 17 16.55 6.87 10.56
CA ILE A 17 16.37 7.52 9.25
C ILE A 17 14.99 7.21 8.63
N TYR A 18 14.48 5.99 8.77
CA TYR A 18 13.17 5.62 8.22
C TYR A 18 12.05 6.48 8.80
N TYR A 19 12.03 6.66 10.12
CA TYR A 19 11.00 7.47 10.80
C TYR A 19 11.24 8.98 10.70
N GLN A 20 12.42 9.42 10.24
CA GLN A 20 12.62 10.82 9.84
C GLN A 20 12.08 11.12 8.44
N LEU A 21 12.19 10.16 7.52
CA LEU A 21 11.77 10.34 6.14
C LEU A 21 10.28 10.03 5.95
N ILE A 22 9.79 8.96 6.57
CA ILE A 22 8.41 8.49 6.42
C ILE A 22 7.53 9.04 7.55
N THR A 23 6.72 10.04 7.20
CA THR A 23 5.84 10.75 8.15
C THR A 23 4.61 9.95 8.58
N ASN A 24 4.12 9.06 7.71
CA ASN A 24 2.91 8.26 7.96
C ASN A 24 3.19 6.78 7.69
N PRO A 25 3.91 6.09 8.58
CA PRO A 25 4.27 4.68 8.39
C PRO A 25 3.01 3.81 8.38
N ILE A 26 2.97 2.85 7.46
CA ILE A 26 1.90 1.88 7.36
C ILE A 26 2.46 0.56 6.87
N SER A 27 1.83 -0.54 7.28
CA SER A 27 2.24 -1.89 6.93
C SER A 27 1.02 -2.70 6.50
N MET A 28 1.25 -3.74 5.69
CA MET A 28 0.17 -4.62 5.25
C MET A 28 -0.63 -5.26 6.41
N PRO A 29 -0.01 -5.72 7.52
CA PRO A 29 -0.77 -6.13 8.71
C PRO A 29 -1.71 -5.04 9.23
N HIS A 30 -1.24 -3.80 9.39
CA HIS A 30 -2.11 -2.69 9.82
C HIS A 30 -3.28 -2.46 8.85
N ILE A 31 -3.04 -2.55 7.54
CA ILE A 31 -4.11 -2.38 6.54
C ILE A 31 -5.14 -3.51 6.64
N ARG A 32 -4.70 -4.77 6.83
CA ARG A 32 -5.60 -5.91 7.03
C ARG A 32 -6.42 -5.76 8.32
N ASP A 33 -5.78 -5.38 9.42
CA ASP A 33 -6.47 -5.17 10.69
C ASP A 33 -7.50 -4.03 10.58
N PHE A 34 -7.15 -2.97 9.85
CA PHE A 34 -8.09 -1.89 9.52
C PHE A 34 -9.27 -2.42 8.69
N SER A 35 -9.03 -3.28 7.70
CA SER A 35 -10.09 -3.94 6.90
C SER A 35 -11.08 -4.73 7.74
N HIS A 36 -10.64 -5.31 8.86
CA HIS A 36 -11.49 -6.08 9.77
C HIS A 36 -12.18 -5.21 10.82
N SER A 37 -11.76 -3.95 10.98
CA SER A 37 -12.43 -3.00 11.86
C SER A 37 -13.73 -2.50 11.23
N LYS A 38 -14.77 -2.30 12.06
CA LYS A 38 -16.05 -1.68 11.64
C LYS A 38 -15.92 -0.20 11.23
N LEU A 39 -14.69 0.34 11.21
CA LEU A 39 -14.38 1.75 10.99
C LEU A 39 -13.88 2.06 9.57
N THR A 40 -13.82 1.07 8.67
CA THR A 40 -13.55 1.33 7.25
C THR A 40 -14.73 2.10 6.65
N ARG A 41 -14.60 3.41 6.42
CA ARG A 41 -15.74 4.25 5.99
C ARG A 41 -15.91 4.33 4.48
N SER A 42 -15.02 3.77 3.66
CA SER A 42 -15.29 3.51 2.23
C SER A 42 -14.19 2.66 1.57
N THR A 43 -14.49 2.15 0.38
CA THR A 43 -13.49 1.56 -0.53
C THR A 43 -12.36 2.54 -0.87
N THR A 44 -12.68 3.84 -1.00
CA THR A 44 -11.71 4.91 -1.26
C THR A 44 -10.71 5.07 -0.11
N GLU A 45 -11.19 5.10 1.14
CA GLU A 45 -10.31 5.17 2.31
C GLU A 45 -9.42 3.93 2.41
N TYR A 46 -9.97 2.75 2.10
CA TYR A 46 -9.22 1.51 2.10
C TYR A 46 -8.11 1.52 1.03
N ALA A 47 -8.42 1.96 -0.19
CA ALA A 47 -7.44 2.13 -1.27
C ALA A 47 -6.33 3.11 -0.89
N ALA A 48 -6.67 4.24 -0.25
CA ALA A 48 -5.70 5.24 0.17
C ALA A 48 -4.64 4.69 1.15
N LEU A 49 -5.00 3.70 1.99
CA LEU A 49 -4.03 3.03 2.88
C LEU A 49 -3.01 2.21 2.10
N TRP A 50 -3.46 1.52 1.04
CA TRP A 50 -2.57 0.77 0.15
C TRP A 50 -1.65 1.69 -0.66
N HIS A 51 -2.19 2.75 -1.26
CA HIS A 51 -1.40 3.75 -1.98
C HIS A 51 -0.29 4.33 -1.10
N ARG A 52 -0.62 4.70 0.14
CA ARG A 52 0.38 5.18 1.11
C ARG A 52 1.49 4.16 1.37
N MET A 53 1.16 2.87 1.46
CA MET A 53 2.18 1.83 1.66
C MET A 53 3.14 1.76 0.48
N PHE A 54 2.62 1.87 -0.76
CA PHE A 54 3.44 1.90 -1.97
C PHE A 54 4.27 3.19 -2.07
N ASP A 55 3.69 4.34 -1.72
CA ASP A 55 4.41 5.63 -1.69
C ASP A 55 5.57 5.60 -0.70
N ASN A 56 5.33 5.08 0.51
CA ASN A 56 6.40 4.93 1.51
C ASN A 56 7.49 3.98 1.02
N ALA A 57 7.12 2.90 0.33
CA ALA A 57 8.08 1.97 -0.26
C ALA A 57 8.96 2.68 -1.31
N ARG A 58 8.36 3.48 -2.20
CA ARG A 58 9.12 4.25 -3.20
C ARG A 58 9.94 5.39 -2.63
N LEU A 59 9.45 6.06 -1.58
CA LEU A 59 10.16 7.17 -0.95
C LEU A 59 11.43 6.71 -0.24
N TYR A 60 11.38 5.54 0.40
CA TYR A 60 12.52 5.01 1.14
C TYR A 60 13.49 4.19 0.27
N ASN A 61 12.99 3.48 -0.73
CA ASN A 61 13.81 2.56 -1.53
C ASN A 61 14.22 3.19 -2.87
N ARG A 62 15.36 2.75 -3.42
CA ARG A 62 15.84 3.22 -4.72
C ARG A 62 15.00 2.64 -5.86
N THR A 63 14.92 3.36 -6.97
CA THR A 63 14.16 3.00 -8.18
C THR A 63 14.57 1.65 -8.78
N GLU A 64 15.83 1.24 -8.62
CA GLU A 64 16.36 -0.03 -9.13
C GLU A 64 16.17 -1.20 -8.15
N SER A 65 15.57 -0.93 -6.98
CA SER A 65 15.32 -1.97 -6.00
C SER A 65 14.03 -2.71 -6.35
N THR A 66 14.03 -4.02 -6.11
CA THR A 66 12.85 -4.87 -6.27
C THR A 66 11.65 -4.38 -5.44
N ILE A 67 11.90 -3.72 -4.30
CA ILE A 67 10.82 -3.15 -3.45
C ILE A 67 10.11 -1.99 -4.15
N TYR A 68 10.86 -1.14 -4.84
CA TYR A 68 10.28 -0.04 -5.62
C TYR A 68 9.48 -0.59 -6.80
N GLU A 69 10.08 -1.52 -7.56
CA GLU A 69 9.41 -2.17 -8.71
C GLU A 69 8.13 -2.91 -8.28
N ASP A 70 8.17 -3.63 -7.16
CA ASP A 70 6.99 -4.30 -6.60
C ASP A 70 5.91 -3.31 -6.17
N ALA A 71 6.28 -2.12 -5.65
CA ALA A 71 5.32 -1.08 -5.27
C ALA A 71 4.56 -0.53 -6.48
N ASP A 72 5.24 -0.30 -7.61
CA ASP A 72 4.61 0.15 -8.86
C ASP A 72 3.71 -0.92 -9.45
N TYR A 73 4.21 -2.16 -9.53
CA TYR A 73 3.42 -3.28 -10.05
C TYR A 73 2.14 -3.50 -9.23
N LEU A 74 2.25 -3.53 -7.90
CA LEU A 74 1.12 -3.80 -7.02
C LEU A 74 0.12 -2.65 -6.98
N GLN A 75 0.57 -1.41 -7.11
CA GLN A 75 -0.32 -0.27 -7.28
C GLN A 75 -1.15 -0.39 -8.56
N GLY A 76 -0.53 -0.72 -9.69
CA GLY A 76 -1.26 -0.94 -10.95
C GLY A 76 -2.30 -2.06 -10.84
N VAL A 77 -1.97 -3.16 -10.16
CA VAL A 77 -2.93 -4.26 -9.90
C VAL A 77 -4.10 -3.79 -9.04
N LEU A 78 -3.84 -2.97 -8.00
CA LEU A 78 -4.89 -2.42 -7.14
C LEU A 78 -5.81 -1.49 -7.94
N ASP A 79 -5.24 -0.57 -8.70
CA ASP A 79 -5.98 0.42 -9.50
C ASP A 79 -6.88 -0.25 -10.53
N GLN A 80 -6.36 -1.26 -11.23
CA GLN A 80 -7.15 -2.07 -12.16
C GLN A 80 -8.33 -2.74 -11.43
N LYS A 81 -8.10 -3.30 -10.24
CA LYS A 81 -9.17 -3.95 -9.47
C LYS A 81 -10.21 -2.97 -8.97
N LEU A 82 -9.81 -1.76 -8.55
CA LEU A 82 -10.74 -0.71 -8.15
C LEU A 82 -11.59 -0.25 -9.34
N GLN A 83 -11.01 -0.12 -10.53
CA GLN A 83 -11.74 0.22 -11.75
C GLN A 83 -12.73 -0.88 -12.16
N GLU A 84 -12.33 -2.15 -12.11
CA GLU A 84 -13.24 -3.27 -12.37
C GLU A 84 -14.45 -3.24 -11.42
N LEU A 85 -14.22 -2.94 -10.14
CA LEU A 85 -15.29 -2.85 -9.14
C LEU A 85 -16.16 -1.60 -9.31
N SER A 86 -15.60 -0.45 -9.72
CA SER A 86 -16.37 0.78 -9.90
C SER A 86 -17.33 0.68 -11.10
N VAL A 87 -16.88 0.04 -12.19
CA VAL A 87 -17.70 -0.24 -13.39
C VAL A 87 -18.89 -1.15 -13.04
N VAL A 88 -18.68 -2.17 -12.19
CA VAL A 88 -19.77 -3.07 -11.76
C VAL A 88 -20.84 -2.33 -10.94
N HIS A 89 -20.46 -1.29 -10.20
CA HIS A 89 -21.37 -0.58 -9.29
C HIS A 89 -21.88 0.77 -9.85
N ASN A 90 -21.59 1.13 -11.11
CA ASN A 90 -21.84 2.46 -11.68
C ASN A 90 -21.32 3.61 -10.79
N VAL A 91 -20.22 3.38 -10.07
CA VAL A 91 -19.59 4.40 -9.24
C VAL A 91 -18.56 5.13 -10.10
N PRO A 92 -18.61 6.47 -10.22
CA PRO A 92 -17.64 7.22 -11.00
C PRO A 92 -16.23 7.04 -10.42
N PRO A 93 -15.18 7.01 -11.27
CA PRO A 93 -13.80 6.91 -10.79
C PRO A 93 -13.45 8.11 -9.90
N PRO A 94 -12.55 7.91 -8.92
CA PRO A 94 -12.10 8.96 -8.02
C PRO A 94 -11.39 10.11 -8.74
#